data_AF-A0A2X3VMM7-F1
#
_entry.id   AF-A0A2X3VMM7-F1
#
_cell.length_a   1.000
_cell.length_b   1.000
_cell.length_c   1.000
_cell.angle_alpha   90.00
_cell.angle_beta   90.00
_cell.angle_gamma   90.00
#
_symmetry.space_group_name_H-M   'P 1'
#
loop_
_entity.id
_entity.type
_entity.pdbx_description
1 polymer ?
#
loop_
_entity_poly.entity_id
_entity_poly.type
_entity_poly.pdbx_seq_one_letter_code
_entity_poly.pdbx_strand_id
1 'polypeptide(L)'
;MNGVPRKWKVLAIIFMVLSGILLLTTFLFATYYSLSTQSLSLLSTKVESQKKTIKQYKEDIKDYQKEIEEANGANDSGSSGFADDPYSIGDTADYKDGTSVTVTAIKEDETLELEDVPKGYKKVAVSITFVNNSTSSVSIDTEDFYLYDSADNYGDLNTYTDSKGSVPDTIEAGEKASFKIYYTIPKAGPYMLSYGDAYWLTDGSESGQSV
;
A
#
# COMPACT_ATOMS: atom_id res chain seq x y z
N MET A 1 13.46 -54.84 -64.94
CA MET A 1 13.15 -53.97 -63.79
C MET A 1 14.44 -53.32 -63.33
N ASN A 2 14.68 -52.05 -63.68
CA ASN A 2 15.91 -51.35 -63.34
C ASN A 2 15.83 -50.87 -61.88
N GLY A 3 16.67 -51.41 -61.02
CA GLY A 3 16.75 -51.00 -59.61
C GLY A 3 17.27 -49.57 -59.47
N VAL A 4 16.62 -48.78 -58.60
CA VAL A 4 17.06 -47.41 -58.29
C VAL A 4 18.51 -47.43 -57.77
N PRO A 5 19.43 -46.64 -58.36
CA PRO A 5 20.83 -46.66 -57.97
C PRO A 5 21.00 -46.25 -56.50
N ARG A 6 21.97 -46.86 -55.81
CA ARG A 6 22.23 -46.68 -54.38
C ARG A 6 22.34 -45.19 -53.96
N LYS A 7 22.91 -44.34 -54.83
CA LYS A 7 23.05 -42.89 -54.62
C LYS A 7 21.71 -42.16 -54.51
N TRP A 8 20.69 -42.57 -55.27
CA TRP A 8 19.35 -41.97 -55.23
C TRP A 8 18.56 -42.37 -53.98
N LYS A 9 18.81 -43.57 -53.44
CA LYS A 9 18.20 -44.00 -52.16
C LYS A 9 18.74 -43.20 -50.98
N VAL A 10 20.06 -42.94 -50.96
CA VAL A 10 20.70 -42.11 -49.93
C VAL A 10 20.19 -40.67 -50.02
N LEU A 11 20.08 -40.11 -51.24
CA LEU A 11 19.55 -38.76 -51.45
C LEU A 11 18.09 -38.63 -50.97
N ALA A 12 17.26 -39.64 -51.21
CA ALA A 12 15.86 -39.65 -50.75
C ALA A 12 15.74 -39.69 -49.22
N ILE A 13 16.62 -40.42 -48.53
CA ILE A 13 16.64 -40.47 -47.06
C ILE A 13 17.05 -39.11 -46.49
N ILE A 14 18.09 -38.48 -47.05
CA ILE A 14 18.54 -37.14 -46.63
C ILE A 14 17.41 -36.13 -46.80
N PHE A 15 16.71 -36.15 -47.94
CA PHE A 15 15.58 -35.26 -48.20
C PHE A 15 14.40 -35.48 -47.23
N MET A 16 14.10 -36.73 -46.89
CA MET A 16 13.06 -37.06 -45.90
C MET A 16 13.40 -36.53 -44.51
N VAL A 17 14.66 -36.68 -44.06
CA VAL A 17 15.13 -36.20 -42.76
C VAL A 17 15.10 -34.66 -42.71
N LEU A 18 15.59 -33.99 -43.76
CA LEU A 18 15.53 -32.53 -43.88
C LEU A 18 14.10 -32.00 -43.85
N SER A 19 13.18 -32.66 -44.56
CA SER A 19 11.77 -32.28 -44.57
C SER A 19 11.12 -32.48 -43.20
N GLY A 20 11.48 -33.55 -42.49
CA GLY A 20 11.01 -33.81 -41.13
C GLY A 20 11.48 -32.75 -40.13
N ILE A 21 12.75 -32.36 -40.19
CA ILE A 21 13.30 -31.29 -39.35
C ILE A 21 12.62 -29.95 -39.65
N LEU A 22 12.41 -29.64 -40.94
CA LEU A 22 11.75 -28.40 -41.35
C LEU A 22 10.32 -28.31 -40.81
N LEU A 23 9.54 -29.39 -40.92
CA LEU A 23 8.18 -29.45 -40.35
C LEU A 23 8.20 -29.25 -38.82
N LEU A 24 9.14 -29.89 -38.12
CA LEU A 24 9.28 -29.76 -36.67
C LEU A 24 9.62 -28.32 -36.25
N THR A 25 10.52 -27.66 -36.99
CA THR A 25 10.84 -26.25 -36.73
C THR A 25 9.65 -25.33 -36.99
N THR A 26 8.88 -25.54 -38.08
CA THR A 26 7.69 -24.74 -38.36
C THR A 26 6.61 -24.89 -37.30
N PHE A 27 6.44 -26.09 -36.76
CA PHE A 27 5.49 -26.36 -35.68
C PHE A 27 5.91 -25.65 -34.38
N LEU A 28 7.20 -25.70 -34.02
CA LEU A 28 7.74 -24.98 -32.85
C LEU A 28 7.60 -23.46 -32.98
N PHE A 29 7.82 -22.90 -34.17
CA PHE A 29 7.61 -21.47 -34.41
C PHE A 29 6.13 -21.07 -34.31
N ALA A 30 5.21 -21.89 -34.84
CA ALA A 30 3.78 -21.61 -34.78
C ALA A 30 3.23 -21.63 -33.34
N THR A 31 3.69 -22.58 -32.51
CA THR A 31 3.29 -22.65 -31.09
C THR A 31 3.87 -21.50 -30.28
N TYR A 32 5.14 -21.14 -30.49
CA TYR A 32 5.76 -19.97 -29.84
C TYR A 32 5.04 -18.66 -30.20
N TYR A 33 4.72 -18.45 -31.49
CA TYR A 33 4.02 -17.25 -31.95
C TYR A 33 2.60 -17.15 -31.37
N SER A 34 1.89 -18.28 -31.26
CA SER A 34 0.54 -18.32 -30.67
C SER A 34 0.55 -18.04 -29.17
N LEU A 35 1.56 -18.53 -28.43
CA LEU A 35 1.69 -18.28 -27.00
C LEU A 35 2.10 -16.82 -26.70
N SER A 36 2.98 -16.24 -27.52
CA SER A 36 3.40 -14.84 -27.38
C SER A 36 2.25 -13.86 -27.64
N THR A 37 1.41 -14.10 -28.65
CA THR A 37 0.27 -13.21 -28.96
C THR A 37 -0.82 -13.22 -27.89
N GLN A 38 -1.07 -14.35 -27.21
CA GLN A 38 -1.98 -14.40 -26.06
C GLN A 38 -1.46 -13.59 -24.86
N SER A 39 -0.15 -13.63 -24.59
CA SER A 39 0.43 -12.84 -23.50
C SER A 39 0.32 -11.32 -23.75
N LEU A 40 0.50 -10.89 -25.00
CA LEU A 40 0.42 -9.48 -25.39
C LEU A 40 -1.01 -8.93 -25.34
N SER A 41 -2.01 -9.72 -25.76
CA SER A 41 -3.41 -9.29 -25.67
C SER A 41 -3.88 -9.15 -24.22
N LEU A 42 -3.51 -10.10 -23.35
CA LEU A 42 -3.79 -10.01 -21.91
C LEU A 42 -3.11 -8.79 -21.27
N LEU A 43 -1.85 -8.52 -21.62
CA LEU A 43 -1.12 -7.37 -21.10
C LEU A 43 -1.74 -6.05 -21.59
N SER A 44 -2.14 -5.98 -22.85
CA SER A 44 -2.86 -4.84 -23.44
C SER A 44 -4.21 -4.60 -22.74
N THR A 45 -5.00 -5.65 -22.53
CA THR A 45 -6.28 -5.54 -21.80
C THR A 45 -6.08 -5.06 -20.38
N LYS A 46 -5.04 -5.54 -19.67
CA LYS A 46 -4.72 -5.11 -18.31
C LYS A 46 -4.29 -3.64 -18.26
N VAL A 47 -3.49 -3.19 -19.23
CA VAL A 47 -3.08 -1.78 -19.34
C VAL A 47 -4.29 -0.88 -19.63
N GLU A 48 -5.19 -1.27 -20.55
CA GLU A 48 -6.39 -0.50 -20.86
C GLU A 48 -7.38 -0.46 -19.68
N SER A 49 -7.55 -1.56 -18.94
CA SER A 49 -8.36 -1.56 -17.71
C SER A 49 -7.77 -0.63 -16.66
N GLN A 50 -6.44 -0.65 -16.46
CA GLN A 50 -5.77 0.26 -15.52
C GLN A 50 -5.91 1.73 -15.93
N LYS A 51 -5.78 2.05 -17.23
CA LYS A 51 -6.03 3.42 -17.72
C LYS A 51 -7.46 3.88 -17.44
N LYS A 52 -8.45 2.99 -17.62
CA LYS A 52 -9.85 3.30 -17.32
C LYS A 52 -10.05 3.58 -15.84
N THR A 53 -9.47 2.76 -14.97
CA THR A 53 -9.48 2.97 -13.51
C THR A 53 -8.80 4.28 -13.11
N ILE A 54 -7.62 4.59 -13.66
CA ILE A 54 -6.93 5.87 -13.42
C ILE A 54 -7.78 7.06 -13.88
N LYS A 55 -8.44 6.95 -15.03
CA LYS A 55 -9.34 7.99 -15.52
C LYS A 55 -10.52 8.20 -14.59
N GLN A 56 -11.10 7.11 -14.07
CA GLN A 56 -12.20 7.18 -13.13
C GLN A 56 -11.76 7.86 -11.82
N TYR A 57 -10.65 7.43 -11.22
CA TYR A 57 -10.09 8.09 -10.03
C TYR A 57 -9.79 9.58 -10.27
N LYS A 58 -9.34 9.96 -11.47
CA LYS A 58 -9.09 11.36 -11.80
C LYS A 58 -10.36 12.21 -11.85
N GLU A 59 -11.46 11.65 -12.36
CA GLU A 59 -12.75 12.34 -12.34
C GLU A 59 -13.31 12.39 -10.90
N ASP A 60 -13.20 11.31 -10.14
CA ASP A 60 -13.64 11.27 -8.73
C ASP A 60 -12.91 12.31 -7.88
N ILE A 61 -11.57 12.42 -8.02
CA ILE A 61 -10.77 13.46 -7.35
C ILE A 61 -11.24 14.87 -7.74
N LYS A 62 -11.59 15.08 -9.00
CA LYS A 62 -12.04 16.39 -9.49
C LYS A 62 -13.41 16.75 -8.94
N ASP A 63 -14.31 15.77 -8.83
CA ASP A 63 -15.62 15.96 -8.22
C ASP A 63 -15.49 16.23 -6.72
N TYR A 64 -14.61 15.52 -5.99
CA TYR A 64 -14.30 15.84 -4.60
C TYR A 64 -13.69 17.24 -4.42
N GLN A 65 -12.76 17.65 -5.28
CA GLN A 65 -12.21 19.01 -5.25
C GLN A 65 -13.28 20.07 -5.48
N LYS A 66 -14.22 19.80 -6.40
CA LYS A 66 -15.34 20.69 -6.67
C LYS A 66 -16.33 20.75 -5.51
N GLU A 67 -16.61 19.62 -4.86
CA GLU A 67 -17.45 19.57 -3.66
C GLU A 67 -16.81 20.34 -2.50
N ILE A 68 -15.49 20.25 -2.33
CA ILE A 68 -14.71 21.05 -1.37
C ILE A 68 -14.76 22.55 -1.72
N GLU A 69 -14.61 22.93 -3.00
CA GLU A 69 -14.70 24.33 -3.45
C GLU A 69 -16.12 24.91 -3.29
N GLU A 70 -17.16 24.12 -3.54
CA GLU A 70 -18.55 24.52 -3.31
C GLU A 70 -18.90 24.63 -1.82
N ALA A 71 -18.30 23.79 -0.97
CA ALA A 71 -18.40 23.88 0.49
C ALA A 71 -17.62 25.09 1.07
N ASN A 72 -16.51 25.49 0.44
CA ASN A 72 -15.65 26.59 0.86
C ASN A 72 -16.02 27.97 0.26
N GLY A 73 -17.22 28.09 -0.34
CA GLY A 73 -17.79 29.38 -0.78
C GLY A 73 -18.05 30.42 0.33
N ALA A 74 -17.66 30.13 1.57
CA ALA A 74 -17.56 31.09 2.66
C ALA A 74 -16.26 30.83 3.45
N ASN A 75 -15.31 31.76 3.30
CA ASN A 75 -14.03 31.91 4.01
C ASN A 75 -12.79 31.24 3.41
N ASP A 76 -12.02 32.13 2.78
CA ASP A 76 -10.60 32.38 3.00
C ASP A 76 -9.58 31.27 2.73
N SER A 77 -8.57 31.67 1.96
CA SER A 77 -7.41 30.90 1.55
C SER A 77 -6.73 30.15 2.70
N GLY A 78 -7.05 28.87 2.86
CA GLY A 78 -6.34 27.93 3.73
C GLY A 78 -5.38 27.09 2.91
N SER A 79 -4.11 27.47 2.92
CA SER A 79 -3.00 26.56 2.63
C SER A 79 -3.23 25.27 3.42
N SER A 80 -3.06 24.10 2.80
CA SER A 80 -3.01 22.80 3.48
C SER A 80 -1.75 22.74 4.34
N GLY A 81 -1.72 23.55 5.39
CA GLY A 81 -0.68 23.61 6.39
C GLY A 81 -1.05 22.61 7.46
N PHE A 82 -0.39 21.46 7.44
CA PHE A 82 -0.04 20.79 8.69
C PHE A 82 0.47 21.86 9.68
N ALA A 83 0.28 21.65 10.98
CA ALA A 83 0.84 22.54 12.00
C ALA A 83 2.28 22.99 11.64
N ASP A 84 2.61 24.27 11.85
CA ASP A 84 3.85 24.90 11.37
C ASP A 84 5.13 24.12 11.76
N ASP A 85 5.09 23.30 12.82
CA ASP A 85 6.16 22.41 13.25
C ASP A 85 5.64 20.99 13.59
N PRO A 86 6.42 19.93 13.29
CA PRO A 86 6.11 18.56 13.71
C PRO A 86 6.11 18.41 15.24
N TYR A 87 5.24 17.55 15.76
CA TYR A 87 5.30 17.09 17.14
C TYR A 87 6.38 16.01 17.30
N SER A 88 7.06 16.00 18.45
CA SER A 88 7.94 14.89 18.83
C SER A 88 7.12 13.76 19.44
N ILE A 89 7.61 12.52 19.36
CA ILE A 89 6.99 11.39 20.07
C ILE A 89 6.92 11.71 21.57
N GLY A 90 5.73 11.60 22.15
CA GLY A 90 5.42 11.97 23.53
C GLY A 90 4.75 13.34 23.68
N ASP A 91 4.81 14.20 22.67
CA ASP A 91 4.09 15.48 22.68
C ASP A 91 2.59 15.26 22.44
N THR A 92 1.78 16.14 23.03
CA THR A 92 0.33 16.13 22.93
C THR A 92 -0.14 17.23 21.96
N ALA A 93 -0.98 16.85 21.00
CA ALA A 93 -1.73 17.78 20.17
C ALA A 93 -3.14 17.98 20.76
N ASP A 94 -3.54 19.24 20.93
CA ASP A 94 -4.87 19.63 21.38
C ASP A 94 -5.73 20.11 20.20
N TYR A 95 -6.95 19.60 20.10
CA TYR A 95 -7.88 19.89 19.01
C TYR A 95 -9.03 20.80 19.46
N LYS A 96 -9.60 21.54 18.50
CA LYS A 96 -10.67 22.52 18.76
C LYS A 96 -11.97 21.90 19.28
N ASP A 97 -12.18 20.61 19.03
CA ASP A 97 -13.33 19.84 19.51
C ASP A 97 -13.21 19.43 20.99
N GLY A 98 -12.07 19.75 21.64
CA GLY A 98 -11.80 19.41 23.02
C GLY A 98 -11.17 18.04 23.19
N THR A 99 -10.69 17.41 22.12
CA THR A 99 -9.89 16.18 22.22
C THR A 99 -8.40 16.50 22.28
N SER A 100 -7.63 15.58 22.85
CA SER A 100 -6.16 15.65 22.88
C SER A 100 -5.59 14.30 22.51
N VAL A 101 -4.59 14.28 21.63
CA VAL A 101 -3.92 13.06 21.18
C VAL A 101 -2.43 13.13 21.48
N THR A 102 -1.90 12.04 22.03
CA THR A 102 -0.46 11.86 22.28
C THR A 102 -0.01 10.58 21.61
N VAL A 103 0.96 10.67 20.69
CA VAL A 103 1.65 9.50 20.17
C VAL A 103 2.80 9.16 21.10
N THR A 104 2.64 8.11 21.90
CA THR A 104 3.59 7.75 22.97
C THR A 104 4.75 6.89 22.49
N ALA A 105 4.56 6.13 21.41
CA ALA A 105 5.61 5.32 20.80
C ALA A 105 5.23 4.89 19.38
N ILE A 106 6.23 4.77 18.51
CA ILE A 106 6.14 4.06 17.22
C ILE A 106 7.33 3.09 17.19
N LYS A 107 7.06 1.78 17.10
CA LYS A 107 8.11 0.75 17.19
C LYS A 107 7.94 -0.34 16.15
N GLU A 108 9.03 -0.70 15.49
CA GLU A 108 9.12 -1.96 14.74
C GLU A 108 9.08 -3.14 15.72
N ASP A 109 8.19 -4.10 15.48
CA ASP A 109 8.08 -5.32 16.28
C ASP A 109 7.80 -6.52 15.37
N GLU A 110 8.87 -7.17 14.93
CA GLU A 110 8.81 -8.34 14.06
C GLU A 110 8.15 -9.56 14.75
N THR A 111 8.03 -9.54 16.08
CA THR A 111 7.42 -10.64 16.87
C THR A 111 5.90 -10.62 16.82
N LEU A 112 5.28 -9.53 16.34
CA LEU A 112 3.84 -9.45 16.15
C LEU A 112 3.35 -10.49 15.14
N GLU A 113 2.32 -11.26 15.50
CA GLU A 113 1.66 -12.21 14.61
C GLU A 113 0.59 -11.51 13.77
N LEU A 114 1.00 -10.48 13.00
CA LEU A 114 0.13 -9.79 12.06
C LEU A 114 -0.21 -10.71 10.87
N GLU A 115 -1.46 -10.68 10.42
CA GLU A 115 -1.91 -11.42 9.24
C GLU A 115 -1.55 -10.66 7.96
N ASP A 116 -1.46 -11.39 6.84
CA ASP A 116 -1.29 -10.86 5.47
C ASP A 116 -0.11 -9.90 5.23
N VAL A 117 0.96 -10.00 6.03
CA VAL A 117 2.16 -9.15 5.89
C VAL A 117 2.92 -9.47 4.59
N PRO A 118 3.08 -8.52 3.65
CA PRO A 118 3.87 -8.73 2.45
C PRO A 118 5.34 -9.01 2.76
N LYS A 119 5.99 -9.80 1.90
CA LYS A 119 7.41 -10.14 2.10
C LYS A 119 8.28 -8.89 2.10
N GLY A 120 9.05 -8.71 3.17
CA GLY A 120 10.00 -7.61 3.33
C GLY A 120 9.41 -6.35 3.96
N TYR A 121 8.11 -6.33 4.26
CA TYR A 121 7.49 -5.24 5.00
C TYR A 121 7.82 -5.35 6.48
N LYS A 122 7.81 -4.20 7.14
CA LYS A 122 7.99 -4.02 8.57
C LYS A 122 6.65 -4.05 9.28
N LYS A 123 6.64 -4.66 10.46
CA LYS A 123 5.49 -4.64 11.38
C LYS A 123 5.71 -3.53 12.39
N VAL A 124 4.78 -2.58 12.47
CA VAL A 124 4.93 -1.40 13.32
C VAL A 124 3.76 -1.31 14.28
N ALA A 125 4.05 -1.15 15.56
CA ALA A 125 3.08 -0.85 16.60
C ALA A 125 3.16 0.64 16.98
N VAL A 126 2.02 1.32 16.91
CA VAL A 126 1.85 2.72 17.28
C VAL A 126 1.04 2.76 18.57
N SER A 127 1.59 3.34 19.63
CA SER A 127 0.93 3.46 20.94
C SER A 127 0.39 4.87 21.12
N ILE A 128 -0.92 4.98 21.33
CA ILE A 128 -1.65 6.25 21.35
C ILE A 128 -2.31 6.43 22.71
N THR A 129 -2.31 7.66 23.19
CA THR A 129 -3.20 8.11 24.26
C THR A 129 -4.15 9.15 23.70
N PHE A 130 -5.44 8.93 23.89
CA PHE A 130 -6.51 9.83 23.50
C PHE A 130 -7.25 10.29 24.75
N VAL A 131 -7.48 11.60 24.86
CA VAL A 131 -8.22 12.21 25.97
C VAL A 131 -9.38 13.01 25.41
N ASN A 132 -10.59 12.76 25.90
CA ASN A 132 -11.78 13.53 25.55
C ASN A 132 -12.06 14.57 26.64
N ASN A 133 -11.62 15.81 26.45
CA ASN A 133 -11.89 16.92 27.37
C ASN A 133 -13.20 17.67 27.01
N SER A 134 -13.96 17.18 26.03
CA SER A 134 -15.23 17.77 25.64
C SER A 134 -16.36 17.37 26.61
N THR A 135 -17.57 17.89 26.37
CA THR A 135 -18.77 17.56 27.15
C THR A 135 -19.61 16.43 26.56
N SER A 136 -19.14 15.78 25.49
CA SER A 136 -19.88 14.72 24.77
C SER A 136 -18.96 13.55 24.46
N SER A 137 -19.53 12.37 24.21
CA SER A 137 -18.72 11.24 23.77
C SER A 137 -18.15 11.49 22.38
N VAL A 138 -16.96 10.94 22.12
CA VAL A 138 -16.25 11.04 20.84
C VAL A 138 -16.00 9.63 20.31
N SER A 139 -16.30 9.43 19.02
CA SER A 139 -15.99 8.17 18.33
C SER A 139 -14.52 8.15 17.94
N ILE A 140 -13.89 6.98 18.04
CA ILE A 140 -12.53 6.77 17.55
C ILE A 140 -12.60 5.92 16.29
N ASP A 141 -12.01 6.41 15.21
CA ASP A 141 -11.75 5.63 14.01
C ASP A 141 -10.23 5.47 13.86
N THR A 142 -9.78 4.24 13.66
CA THR A 142 -8.35 3.95 13.46
C THR A 142 -7.89 4.31 12.04
N GLU A 143 -8.82 4.42 11.10
CA GLU A 143 -8.55 4.84 9.72
C GLU A 143 -8.20 6.33 9.62
N ASP A 144 -8.46 7.13 10.65
CA ASP A 144 -8.06 8.54 10.74
C ASP A 144 -6.56 8.72 11.07
N PHE A 145 -5.87 7.62 11.43
CA PHE A 145 -4.44 7.62 11.72
C PHE A 145 -3.66 7.08 10.53
N TYR A 146 -2.76 7.91 9.99
CA TYR A 146 -1.96 7.55 8.83
C TYR A 146 -0.49 7.45 9.21
N LEU A 147 0.15 6.32 8.87
CA LEU A 147 1.57 6.08 9.09
C LEU A 147 2.32 6.16 7.76
N TYR A 148 3.46 6.85 7.76
CA TYR A 148 4.36 6.95 6.62
C TYR A 148 5.80 6.60 7.00
N ASP A 149 6.54 6.00 6.07
CA ASP A 149 7.98 5.79 6.20
C ASP A 149 8.78 6.98 5.63
N SER A 150 10.09 6.95 5.81
CA SER A 150 11.04 7.97 5.33
C SER A 150 11.06 8.22 3.82
N ALA A 151 10.39 7.37 3.02
CA ALA A 151 10.26 7.52 1.58
C ALA A 151 8.80 7.75 1.18
N ASP A 152 7.99 8.30 2.09
CA ASP A 152 6.58 8.66 1.92
C ASP A 152 5.69 7.48 1.51
N ASN A 153 6.10 6.23 1.79
CA ASN A 153 5.21 5.09 1.55
C ASN A 153 4.20 5.01 2.70
N TYR A 154 2.94 4.82 2.32
CA TYR A 154 1.85 4.60 3.25
C TYR A 154 1.99 3.23 3.94
N GLY A 155 1.77 3.21 5.25
CA GLY A 155 1.64 2.00 6.04
C GLY A 155 0.21 1.46 5.97
N ASP A 156 0.05 0.21 5.61
CA ASP A 156 -1.26 -0.44 5.58
C ASP A 156 -1.71 -0.76 7.00
N LEU A 157 -2.87 -0.25 7.40
CA LEU A 157 -3.51 -0.58 8.68
C LEU A 157 -3.79 -2.08 8.74
N ASN A 158 -3.33 -2.74 9.79
CA ASN A 158 -3.51 -4.18 9.94
C ASN A 158 -4.76 -4.49 10.79
N THR A 159 -5.53 -5.49 10.35
CA THR A 159 -6.75 -5.99 11.02
C THR A 159 -6.50 -6.52 12.44
N TYR A 160 -5.25 -6.78 12.80
CA TYR A 160 -4.84 -7.08 14.17
C TYR A 160 -5.20 -5.94 15.15
N THR A 161 -5.30 -4.69 14.67
CA THR A 161 -5.75 -3.54 15.46
C THR A 161 -7.13 -3.76 16.06
N ASP A 162 -8.10 -4.20 15.27
CA ASP A 162 -9.47 -4.39 15.75
C ASP A 162 -9.61 -5.65 16.62
N SER A 163 -8.83 -6.69 16.31
CA SER A 163 -8.90 -7.96 17.04
C SER A 163 -8.12 -7.98 18.36
N LYS A 164 -7.10 -7.13 18.52
CA LYS A 164 -6.16 -7.16 19.66
C LYS A 164 -5.72 -5.80 20.19
N GLY A 165 -5.86 -4.72 19.42
CA GLY A 165 -5.42 -3.37 19.79
C GLY A 165 -6.18 -2.74 20.96
N SER A 166 -7.32 -3.33 21.36
CA SER A 166 -8.20 -2.82 22.43
C SER A 166 -8.57 -1.35 22.20
N VAL A 167 -8.77 -0.97 20.94
CA VAL A 167 -9.21 0.37 20.58
C VAL A 167 -10.68 0.50 20.98
N PRO A 168 -11.05 1.48 21.82
CA PRO A 168 -12.45 1.71 22.15
C PRO A 168 -13.17 2.36 20.96
N ASP A 169 -14.39 1.94 20.66
CA ASP A 169 -15.23 2.58 19.63
C ASP A 169 -15.53 4.04 19.99
N THR A 170 -15.69 4.32 21.28
CA THR A 170 -16.01 5.64 21.82
C THR A 170 -15.29 5.94 23.12
N ILE A 171 -14.97 7.20 23.36
CA ILE A 171 -14.42 7.71 24.62
C ILE A 171 -15.41 8.70 25.21
N GLU A 172 -15.88 8.42 26.43
CA GLU A 172 -16.85 9.28 27.11
C GLU A 172 -16.23 10.62 27.54
N ALA A 173 -17.08 11.60 27.81
CA ALA A 173 -16.64 12.94 28.24
C ALA A 173 -15.79 12.87 29.52
N GLY A 174 -14.60 13.49 29.48
CA GLY A 174 -13.64 13.50 30.57
C GLY A 174 -12.80 12.23 30.69
N GLU A 175 -13.00 11.23 29.83
CA GLU A 175 -12.25 9.98 29.88
C GLU A 175 -10.96 10.01 29.04
N LYS A 176 -10.09 9.05 29.35
CA LYS A 176 -8.83 8.80 28.66
C LYS A 176 -8.77 7.34 28.24
N ALA A 177 -8.33 7.09 27.02
CA ALA A 177 -7.98 5.77 26.52
C ALA A 177 -6.51 5.71 26.10
N SER A 178 -5.91 4.53 26.26
CA SER A 178 -4.60 4.22 25.68
C SER A 178 -4.71 2.91 24.92
N PHE A 179 -4.34 2.93 23.65
CA PHE A 179 -4.51 1.79 22.74
C PHE A 179 -3.35 1.70 21.74
N LYS A 180 -3.32 0.60 20.98
CA LYS A 180 -2.32 0.37 19.94
C LYS A 180 -2.96 0.18 18.58
N ILE A 181 -2.39 0.85 17.58
CA ILE A 181 -2.68 0.65 16.16
C ILE A 181 -1.49 -0.07 15.54
N TYR A 182 -1.74 -1.05 14.69
CA TYR A 182 -0.71 -1.86 14.04
C TYR A 182 -0.73 -1.65 12.53
N TYR A 183 0.46 -1.49 11.96
CA TYR A 183 0.64 -1.28 10.52
C TYR A 183 1.65 -2.28 9.94
N THR A 184 1.52 -2.52 8.63
CA THR A 184 2.57 -3.11 7.81
C THR A 184 3.08 -2.08 6.82
N ILE A 185 4.40 -1.86 6.75
CA ILE A 185 4.97 -0.77 5.94
C ILE A 185 6.23 -1.21 5.19
N PRO A 186 6.49 -0.75 3.94
CA PRO A 186 7.56 -1.33 3.11
C PRO A 186 8.98 -1.11 3.63
N LYS A 187 9.25 0.01 4.34
CA LYS A 187 10.59 0.35 4.82
C LYS A 187 10.61 0.63 6.32
N ALA A 188 11.82 0.51 6.86
CA ALA A 188 12.13 0.94 8.22
C ALA A 188 11.97 2.46 8.38
N GLY A 189 11.91 2.89 9.63
CA GLY A 189 11.82 4.30 9.99
C GLY A 189 13.01 5.15 9.53
N PRO A 190 13.00 6.48 9.78
CA PRO A 190 12.04 7.19 10.62
C PRO A 190 10.61 7.16 10.07
N TYR A 191 9.64 7.21 10.98
CA TYR A 191 8.22 7.20 10.70
C TYR A 191 7.58 8.56 11.00
N MET A 192 6.52 8.84 10.24
CA MET A 192 5.61 9.94 10.50
C MET A 192 4.21 9.38 10.74
N LEU A 193 3.58 9.74 11.86
CA LEU A 193 2.16 9.48 12.08
C LEU A 193 1.38 10.79 11.97
N SER A 194 0.28 10.83 11.24
CA SER A 194 -0.63 11.97 11.20
C SER A 194 -2.03 11.62 11.71
N TYR A 195 -2.68 12.58 12.37
CA TYR A 195 -4.08 12.54 12.80
C TYR A 195 -4.65 13.96 12.81
N GLY A 196 -5.70 14.19 12.02
CA GLY A 196 -6.18 15.55 11.73
C GLY A 196 -5.07 16.44 11.18
N ASP A 197 -4.92 17.64 11.74
CA ASP A 197 -3.92 18.63 11.31
C ASP A 197 -2.54 18.45 11.99
N ALA A 198 -2.39 17.44 12.86
CA ALA A 198 -1.16 17.17 13.60
C ALA A 198 -0.40 15.98 13.04
N TYR A 199 0.92 16.02 13.18
CA TYR A 199 1.82 14.93 12.78
C TYR A 199 2.99 14.81 13.74
N TRP A 200 3.39 13.56 14.00
CA TRP A 200 4.47 13.19 14.90
C TRP A 200 5.59 12.51 14.11
N LEU A 201 6.83 12.88 14.37
CA LEU A 201 8.00 12.27 13.76
C LEU A 201 8.77 11.45 14.79
N THR A 202 9.18 10.23 14.41
CA THR A 202 10.22 9.53 15.18
C THR A 202 11.56 10.17 14.87
N ASP A 203 12.33 10.48 15.90
CA ASP A 203 13.73 10.81 15.73
C ASP A 203 14.42 9.66 15.00
N GLY A 204 15.19 9.96 13.95
CA GLY A 204 15.84 8.96 13.07
C GLY A 204 16.94 8.12 13.75
N SER A 205 16.88 7.92 15.06
CA SER A 205 17.93 7.37 15.89
C SER A 205 17.47 6.28 16.85
N GLU A 206 16.75 5.24 16.41
CA GLU A 206 16.69 3.98 17.15
C GLU A 206 16.75 2.76 16.21
N SER A 207 17.94 2.50 15.69
CA SER A 207 18.32 1.14 15.31
C SER A 207 19.16 0.53 16.46
N GLY A 208 18.53 -0.38 17.21
CA GLY A 208 19.23 -1.39 17.99
C GLY A 208 19.47 -1.07 19.47
N GLN A 209 18.56 -1.53 20.32
CA GLN A 209 18.96 -2.22 21.55
C GLN A 209 18.19 -3.54 21.65
N SER A 210 18.86 -4.61 21.23
CA SER A 210 18.60 -5.95 21.71
C SER A 210 19.12 -6.07 23.14
N VAL A 211 18.31 -6.62 24.04
CA VAL A 211 18.75 -7.21 25.31
C VAL A 211 18.85 -8.72 25.11
#